data_AF-A0A645E280-F1
#
_entry.id   AF-A0A645E280-F1
#
_cell.length_a   1.000
_cell.length_b   1.000
_cell.length_c   1.000
_cell.angle_alpha   90.00
_cell.angle_beta   90.00
_cell.angle_gamma   90.00
#
_symmetry.space_group_name_H-M   'P 1'
#
loop_
_entity.id
_entity.type
_entity.pdbx_description
1 polymer ?
#
loop_
_entity_poly.entity_id
_entity_poly.type
_entity_poly.pdbx_seq_one_letter_code
_entity_poly.pdbx_strand_id
1 'polypeptide(L)'
;MISREGTRPLLVEVQALVDDAHGQPRRVALGLEQNRLNMLLAVMHRHGGVQTSGQDVYVNVVGGLKITEAGSDLAVLLACASSLRGKALPQQLAVFGEVGLSGEIRPVPNGQERLKEAIKHGFIYIILPRGNAPQKPIPNVQIISVARLHEALTEAMNLSEELA
;
A
#
# COMPACT_ATOMS: atom_id res chain seq x y z
N MET A 1 7.07 -0.04 -0.25
CA MET A 1 6.37 -1.30 0.14
C MET A 1 7.37 -2.33 0.60
N ILE A 2 6.99 -3.21 1.53
CA ILE A 2 7.84 -4.33 1.94
C ILE A 2 7.22 -5.63 1.42
N SER A 3 7.88 -6.29 0.47
CA SER A 3 7.50 -7.56 -0.15
C SER A 3 8.47 -8.69 0.28
N ARG A 4 8.31 -9.92 -0.24
CA ARG A 4 9.19 -11.07 0.02
C ARG A 4 9.47 -11.86 -1.25
N GLU A 5 10.71 -12.34 -1.34
CA GLU A 5 11.11 -13.42 -2.24
C GLU A 5 11.70 -14.55 -1.38
N GLY A 6 10.95 -15.67 -1.28
CA GLY A 6 11.30 -16.76 -0.35
C GLY A 6 11.28 -16.30 1.12
N THR A 7 12.43 -16.31 1.78
CA THR A 7 12.55 -15.93 3.21
C THR A 7 12.93 -14.47 3.43
N ARG A 8 13.50 -13.77 2.43
CA ARG A 8 14.09 -12.43 2.59
C ARG A 8 13.03 -11.33 2.37
N PRO A 9 12.90 -10.36 3.30
CA PRO A 9 12.15 -9.14 3.04
C PRO A 9 12.84 -8.32 1.94
N LEU A 10 12.05 -7.80 1.01
CA LEU A 10 12.49 -6.93 -0.07
C LEU A 10 11.75 -5.61 0.03
N LEU A 11 12.49 -4.51 0.03
CA LEU A 11 11.92 -3.18 -0.09
C LEU A 11 11.73 -2.89 -1.58
N VAL A 12 10.49 -2.64 -1.96
CA VAL A 12 10.08 -2.46 -3.34
C VAL A 12 9.18 -1.24 -3.42
N GLU A 13 9.40 -0.43 -4.45
CA GLU A 13 8.57 0.74 -4.73
C GLU A 13 7.38 0.33 -5.61
N VAL A 14 6.20 0.83 -5.25
CA VAL A 14 4.99 0.72 -6.07
C VAL A 14 4.62 2.12 -6.50
N GLN A 15 4.45 2.30 -7.79
CA GLN A 15 4.00 3.53 -8.40
C GLN A 15 2.60 3.33 -8.95
N ALA A 16 1.78 4.37 -8.85
CA ALA A 16 0.49 4.42 -9.50
C ALA A 16 0.34 5.73 -10.26
N LEU A 17 -0.34 5.66 -11.40
CA LEU A 17 -0.84 6.80 -12.15
C LEU A 17 -2.33 6.58 -12.37
N VAL A 18 -3.14 7.48 -11.82
CA VAL A 18 -4.59 7.51 -11.97
C VAL A 18 -4.95 8.82 -12.66
N ASP A 19 -5.70 8.74 -13.75
CA ASP A 19 -6.10 9.88 -14.57
C ASP A 19 -7.49 9.67 -15.18
N ASP A 20 -8.13 10.74 -15.65
CA ASP A 20 -9.43 10.66 -16.31
C ASP A 20 -9.37 9.79 -17.57
N ALA A 21 -10.31 8.84 -17.70
CA ALA A 21 -10.36 7.98 -18.88
C ALA A 21 -11.02 8.71 -20.07
N HIS A 22 -10.42 8.58 -21.26
CA HIS A 22 -11.00 9.03 -22.52
C HIS A 22 -11.62 7.85 -23.30
N GLY A 23 -12.69 7.28 -22.75
CA GLY A 23 -13.38 6.12 -23.32
C GLY A 23 -13.55 5.00 -22.30
N GLN A 24 -13.35 3.75 -22.72
CA GLN A 24 -13.36 2.63 -21.78
C GLN A 24 -12.12 2.70 -20.87
N PRO A 25 -12.29 2.78 -19.54
CA PRO A 25 -11.16 2.91 -18.61
C PRO A 25 -10.21 1.73 -18.70
N ARG A 26 -8.91 2.05 -18.81
CA ARG A 26 -7.83 1.09 -18.84
C ARG A 26 -7.32 0.83 -17.44
N ARG A 27 -7.05 -0.43 -17.14
CA ARG A 27 -6.41 -0.85 -15.90
C ARG A 27 -5.22 -1.69 -16.27
N VAL A 28 -4.02 -1.26 -15.90
CA VAL A 28 -2.78 -1.91 -16.31
C VAL A 28 -1.90 -2.11 -15.09
N ALA A 29 -1.47 -3.34 -14.88
CA ALA A 29 -0.55 -3.71 -13.83
C ALA A 29 0.77 -4.25 -14.42
N LEU A 30 1.90 -3.64 -14.05
CA LEU A 30 3.25 -4.13 -14.34
C LEU A 30 3.88 -4.63 -13.04
N GLY A 31 4.25 -5.91 -13.01
CA GLY A 31 4.80 -6.55 -11.81
C GLY A 31 3.77 -6.95 -10.75
N LEU A 32 2.47 -6.76 -11.01
CA LEU A 32 1.34 -7.26 -10.23
C LEU A 32 0.37 -7.99 -11.18
N GLU A 33 -0.39 -8.95 -10.68
CA GLU A 33 -1.44 -9.62 -11.45
C GLU A 33 -2.66 -8.70 -11.69
N GLN A 34 -3.21 -8.73 -12.90
CA GLN A 34 -4.23 -7.79 -13.36
C GLN A 34 -5.58 -7.95 -12.64
N ASN A 35 -6.02 -9.18 -12.36
CA ASN A 35 -7.26 -9.43 -11.63
C ASN A 35 -7.13 -8.99 -10.17
N ARG A 36 -5.95 -9.12 -9.56
CA ARG A 36 -5.67 -8.59 -8.23
C ARG A 36 -5.81 -7.07 -8.21
N LEU A 37 -5.28 -6.35 -9.19
CA LEU A 37 -5.50 -4.90 -9.29
C LEU A 37 -7.01 -4.57 -9.37
N ASN A 38 -7.75 -5.27 -10.25
CA ASN A 38 -9.20 -5.06 -10.39
C ASN A 38 -9.96 -5.29 -9.07
N MET A 39 -9.62 -6.37 -8.36
CA MET A 39 -10.20 -6.69 -7.05
C MET A 39 -9.88 -5.61 -6.02
N LEU A 40 -8.62 -5.19 -5.92
CA LEU A 40 -8.19 -4.16 -4.97
C LEU A 40 -8.93 -2.84 -5.21
N LEU A 41 -9.04 -2.39 -6.46
CA LEU A 41 -9.79 -1.18 -6.80
C LEU A 41 -11.28 -1.29 -6.42
N ALA A 42 -11.88 -2.48 -6.59
CA ALA A 42 -13.26 -2.72 -6.17
C ALA A 42 -13.44 -2.64 -4.65
N VAL A 43 -12.50 -3.20 -3.88
CA VAL A 43 -12.50 -3.11 -2.41
C VAL A 43 -12.28 -1.67 -1.95
N MET A 44 -11.36 -0.93 -2.60
CA MET A 44 -11.10 0.48 -2.30
C MET A 44 -12.32 1.37 -2.54
N HIS A 45 -13.08 1.11 -3.59
CA HIS A 45 -14.36 1.76 -3.83
C HIS A 45 -15.37 1.42 -2.73
N ARG A 46 -15.61 0.13 -2.47
CA ARG A 46 -16.65 -0.33 -1.54
C ARG A 46 -16.38 0.04 -0.08
N HIS A 47 -15.13 -0.05 0.36
CA HIS A 47 -14.74 0.05 1.77
C HIS A 47 -13.85 1.27 2.09
N GLY A 48 -13.29 1.91 1.08
CA GLY A 48 -12.52 3.16 1.21
C GLY A 48 -13.26 4.39 0.67
N GLY A 49 -14.38 4.22 -0.03
CA GLY A 49 -15.14 5.33 -0.63
C GLY A 49 -14.42 6.04 -1.78
N VAL A 50 -13.40 5.42 -2.37
CA VAL A 50 -12.60 6.01 -3.44
C VAL A 50 -13.03 5.44 -4.79
N GLN A 51 -13.63 6.27 -5.64
CA GLN A 51 -14.16 5.84 -6.93
C GLN A 51 -13.12 5.97 -8.05
N THR A 52 -12.87 4.87 -8.77
CA THR A 52 -11.97 4.84 -9.95
C THR A 52 -12.67 4.29 -11.19
N SER A 53 -14.01 4.33 -11.24
CA SER A 53 -14.79 3.73 -12.32
C SER A 53 -14.66 4.45 -13.66
N GLY A 54 -14.34 5.75 -13.65
CA GLY A 54 -14.12 6.57 -14.84
C GLY A 54 -12.66 6.96 -15.04
N GLN A 55 -11.73 6.21 -14.42
CA GLN A 55 -10.31 6.56 -14.38
C GLN A 55 -9.48 5.46 -15.05
N ASP A 56 -8.52 5.87 -15.86
CA ASP A 56 -7.41 5.01 -16.24
C ASP A 56 -6.52 4.79 -15.00
N VAL A 57 -6.13 3.55 -14.73
CA VAL A 57 -5.28 3.18 -13.59
C VAL A 57 -4.10 2.36 -14.06
N TYR A 58 -2.91 2.89 -13.88
CA TYR A 58 -1.65 2.22 -14.14
C TYR A 58 -0.94 1.98 -12.82
N VAL A 59 -0.50 0.74 -12.59
CA VAL A 59 0.33 0.37 -11.43
C VAL A 59 1.62 -0.25 -11.93
N ASN A 60 2.75 0.19 -11.39
CA ASN A 60 4.07 -0.32 -11.72
C ASN A 60 4.83 -0.70 -10.45
N VAL A 61 5.31 -1.94 -10.42
CA VAL A 61 6.30 -2.39 -9.43
C VAL A 61 7.69 -2.10 -9.99
N VAL A 62 8.40 -1.20 -9.33
CA VAL A 62 9.72 -0.73 -9.80
C VAL A 62 10.76 -1.85 -9.72
N GLY A 63 11.71 -1.83 -10.65
CA GLY A 63 12.82 -2.79 -10.69
C GLY A 63 12.53 -4.07 -11.47
N GLY A 64 11.41 -4.14 -12.21
CA GLY A 64 11.04 -5.31 -13.02
C GLY A 64 10.64 -6.54 -12.20
N LEU A 65 10.39 -6.35 -10.91
CA LEU A 65 10.03 -7.41 -9.98
C LEU A 65 8.57 -7.83 -10.19
N LYS A 66 8.29 -9.11 -9.97
CA LYS A 66 6.93 -9.65 -9.92
C LYS A 66 6.53 -9.95 -8.50
N ILE A 67 5.42 -9.37 -8.06
CA ILE A 67 4.89 -9.58 -6.72
C ILE A 67 3.68 -10.49 -6.80
N THR A 68 3.78 -11.61 -6.08
CA THR A 68 2.74 -12.64 -6.03
C THR A 68 2.05 -12.70 -4.66
N GLU A 69 2.61 -12.06 -3.64
CA GLU A 69 2.10 -12.10 -2.27
C GLU A 69 1.11 -10.99 -1.93
N ALA A 70 0.20 -11.24 -1.01
CA ALA A 70 -0.86 -10.31 -0.63
C ALA A 70 -0.38 -9.19 0.32
N GLY A 71 0.82 -9.29 0.91
CA GLY A 71 1.34 -8.23 1.79
C GLY A 71 1.62 -6.90 1.08
N SER A 72 1.53 -6.88 -0.25
CA SER A 72 1.66 -5.70 -1.10
C SER A 72 0.35 -4.91 -1.29
N ASP A 73 -0.79 -5.53 -1.00
CA ASP A 73 -2.12 -5.03 -1.39
C ASP A 73 -2.38 -3.61 -0.87
N LEU A 74 -2.09 -3.39 0.42
CA LEU A 74 -2.30 -2.08 1.03
C LEU A 74 -1.44 -0.99 0.37
N ALA A 75 -0.18 -1.31 0.04
CA ALA A 75 0.71 -0.33 -0.60
C ALA A 75 0.25 0.05 -2.01
N VAL A 76 -0.28 -0.90 -2.77
CA VAL A 76 -0.88 -0.64 -4.09
C VAL A 76 -2.06 0.33 -3.97
N LEU A 77 -2.95 0.10 -3.00
CA LEU A 77 -4.11 0.96 -2.79
C LEU A 77 -3.74 2.37 -2.34
N LEU A 78 -2.77 2.50 -1.43
CA LEU A 78 -2.29 3.81 -0.99
C LEU A 78 -1.61 4.57 -2.13
N ALA A 79 -0.86 3.90 -3.01
CA ALA A 79 -0.28 4.52 -4.19
C ALA A 79 -1.38 5.05 -5.15
N CYS A 80 -2.41 4.24 -5.44
CA CYS A 80 -3.53 4.67 -6.28
C CYS A 80 -4.29 5.86 -5.67
N ALA A 81 -4.57 5.80 -4.36
CA ALA A 81 -5.27 6.89 -3.66
C ALA A 81 -4.44 8.18 -3.63
N SER A 82 -3.13 8.08 -3.43
CA SER A 82 -2.18 9.20 -3.48
C SER A 82 -2.18 9.86 -4.86
N SER A 83 -2.09 9.05 -5.94
CA SER A 83 -2.11 9.55 -7.31
C SER A 83 -3.43 10.26 -7.64
N LEU A 84 -4.57 9.63 -7.34
CA LEU A 84 -5.89 10.20 -7.61
C LEU A 84 -6.13 11.53 -6.86
N ARG A 85 -5.58 11.68 -5.65
CA ARG A 85 -5.75 12.89 -4.83
C ARG A 85 -4.68 13.95 -5.10
N GLY A 86 -3.68 13.68 -5.93
CA GLY A 86 -2.56 14.59 -6.17
C GLY A 86 -1.74 14.89 -4.90
N LYS A 87 -1.72 13.96 -3.94
CA LYS A 87 -1.06 14.14 -2.62
C LYS A 87 0.07 13.14 -2.47
N ALA A 88 1.32 13.62 -2.49
CA ALA A 88 2.50 12.78 -2.39
C ALA A 88 2.65 12.18 -1.00
N LEU A 89 2.77 10.84 -0.92
CA LEU A 89 3.13 10.17 0.33
C LEU A 89 4.61 10.43 0.66
N PRO A 90 4.99 10.43 1.96
CA PRO A 90 6.38 10.69 2.34
C PRO A 90 7.33 9.64 1.79
N GLN A 91 8.51 10.07 1.34
CA GLN A 91 9.57 9.19 0.83
C GLN A 91 10.01 8.12 1.86
N GLN A 92 9.92 8.44 3.15
CA GLN A 92 10.32 7.57 4.26
C GLN A 92 9.15 6.75 4.83
N LEU A 93 8.07 6.56 4.05
CA LEU A 93 6.94 5.70 4.40
C LEU A 93 7.12 4.27 3.87
N ALA A 94 7.10 3.29 4.77
CA ALA A 94 6.98 1.88 4.44
C ALA A 94 5.56 1.37 4.72
N VAL A 95 5.08 0.47 3.85
CA VAL A 95 3.73 -0.08 3.94
C VAL A 95 3.77 -1.57 3.63
N PHE A 96 3.04 -2.35 4.40
CA PHE A 96 2.66 -3.72 4.07
C PHE A 96 1.31 -4.06 4.71
N GLY A 97 0.59 -5.03 4.13
CA GLY A 97 -0.71 -5.48 4.65
C GLY A 97 -1.54 -6.14 3.55
N GLU A 98 -2.20 -7.24 3.89
CA GLU A 98 -3.16 -7.91 3.01
C GLU A 98 -4.53 -7.24 3.15
N VAL A 99 -5.20 -7.01 2.03
CA VAL A 99 -6.52 -6.36 2.01
C VAL A 99 -7.57 -7.43 1.74
N GLY A 100 -8.39 -7.71 2.74
CA GLY A 100 -9.52 -8.62 2.58
C GLY A 100 -10.68 -7.97 1.84
N LEU A 101 -11.55 -8.80 1.27
CA LEU A 101 -12.71 -8.35 0.49
C LEU A 101 -13.72 -7.55 1.32
N SER A 102 -13.71 -7.64 2.66
CA SER A 102 -14.56 -6.84 3.55
C SER A 102 -13.90 -5.52 3.98
N GLY A 103 -12.76 -5.18 3.38
CA GLY A 103 -11.98 -3.99 3.70
C GLY A 103 -11.19 -4.09 5.00
N GLU A 104 -11.05 -5.29 5.57
CA GLU A 104 -10.16 -5.55 6.70
C GLU A 104 -8.69 -5.62 6.26
N ILE A 105 -7.79 -5.13 7.12
CA ILE A 105 -6.34 -5.21 6.90
C ILE A 105 -5.79 -6.38 7.72
N ARG A 106 -5.36 -7.41 7.01
CA ARG A 106 -4.98 -8.70 7.59
C ARG A 106 -3.48 -8.75 7.86
N PRO A 107 -3.06 -9.39 8.98
CA PRO A 107 -1.64 -9.58 9.27
C PRO A 107 -0.95 -10.40 8.19
N VAL A 108 0.26 -9.99 7.83
CA VAL A 108 1.09 -10.70 6.86
C VAL A 108 2.09 -11.62 7.58
N PRO A 109 2.50 -12.72 6.95
CA PRO A 109 3.58 -13.56 7.47
C PRO A 109 4.88 -12.75 7.63
N ASN A 110 5.62 -13.03 8.71
CA ASN A 110 6.94 -12.45 9.00
C ASN A 110 6.91 -10.90 9.08
N GLY A 111 5.83 -10.34 9.64
CA GLY A 111 5.67 -8.89 9.76
C GLY A 111 6.74 -8.21 10.62
N GLN A 112 7.30 -8.92 11.61
CA GLN A 112 8.39 -8.38 12.44
C GLN A 112 9.70 -8.26 11.65
N GLU A 113 9.99 -9.23 10.78
CA GLU A 113 11.14 -9.21 9.88
C GLU A 113 11.01 -8.08 8.86
N ARG A 114 9.81 -7.90 8.27
CA ARG A 114 9.51 -6.76 7.38
C ARG A 114 9.73 -5.43 8.08
N LEU A 115 9.18 -5.27 9.28
CA LEU A 115 9.34 -4.08 10.11
C LEU A 115 10.82 -3.78 10.37
N LYS A 116 11.60 -4.78 10.79
CA LYS A 116 13.05 -4.62 11.01
C LYS A 116 13.79 -4.20 9.74
N GLU A 117 13.45 -4.76 8.59
CA GLU A 117 14.11 -4.40 7.33
C GLU A 117 13.79 -2.95 6.93
N ALA A 118 12.53 -2.49 7.06
CA ALA A 118 12.20 -1.09 6.83
C ALA A 118 13.01 -0.14 7.71
N ILE A 119 13.08 -0.42 9.02
CA ILE A 119 13.82 0.41 9.97
C ILE A 119 15.31 0.45 9.64
N LYS A 120 15.90 -0.71 9.34
CA LYS A 120 17.30 -0.84 8.94
C LYS A 120 17.65 0.00 7.70
N HIS A 121 16.68 0.18 6.81
CA HIS A 121 16.82 0.98 5.60
C HIS A 121 16.36 2.45 5.76
N GLY A 122 16.10 2.90 6.99
CA GLY A 122 15.84 4.32 7.29
C GLY A 122 14.40 4.78 7.12
N PHE A 123 13.43 3.87 7.01
CA PHE A 123 12.01 4.26 7.01
C PHE A 123 11.55 4.65 8.42
N ILE A 124 10.94 5.82 8.53
CA ILE A 124 10.51 6.42 9.81
C ILE A 124 9.01 6.28 10.04
N TYR A 125 8.21 6.20 8.98
CA TYR A 125 6.76 5.97 9.06
C TYR A 125 6.45 4.58 8.54
N ILE A 126 5.65 3.81 9.29
CA ILE A 126 5.31 2.45 8.91
C ILE A 126 3.82 2.18 9.11
N ILE A 127 3.08 2.05 8.00
CA ILE A 127 1.69 1.61 8.03
C ILE A 127 1.66 0.08 7.91
N LEU A 128 1.05 -0.58 8.90
CA LEU A 128 1.01 -2.04 9.00
C LEU A 128 -0.31 -2.57 9.59
N PRO A 129 -0.64 -3.86 9.42
CA PRO A 129 -1.82 -4.45 10.04
C PRO A 129 -1.69 -4.46 11.56
N ARG A 130 -2.77 -4.22 12.29
CA ARG A 130 -2.78 -4.22 13.77
C ARG A 130 -2.20 -5.50 14.38
N GLY A 131 -2.43 -6.66 13.77
CA GLY A 131 -1.84 -7.93 14.23
C GLY A 131 -0.34 -8.11 13.96
N ASN A 132 0.30 -7.22 13.20
CA ASN A 132 1.75 -7.17 13.05
C ASN A 132 2.41 -6.05 13.88
N ALA A 133 1.64 -5.26 14.63
CA ALA A 133 2.20 -4.17 15.44
C ALA A 133 3.21 -4.71 16.48
N PRO A 134 4.33 -4.01 16.70
CA PRO A 134 5.28 -4.39 17.75
C PRO A 134 4.65 -4.19 19.12
N GLN A 135 5.02 -5.03 20.09
CA GLN A 135 4.51 -4.92 21.47
C GLN A 135 5.05 -3.70 22.22
N LYS A 136 6.21 -3.19 21.80
CA LYS A 136 6.88 -2.04 22.41
C LYS A 136 7.10 -0.95 21.35
N PRO A 137 7.00 0.33 21.73
CA PRO A 137 7.40 1.42 20.85
C PRO A 137 8.84 1.25 20.38
N ILE A 138 9.08 1.64 19.13
CA ILE A 138 10.42 1.62 18.52
C ILE A 138 10.90 3.07 18.47
N PRO A 139 12.07 3.40 19.07
CA PRO A 139 12.58 4.76 19.04
C PRO A 139 12.73 5.30 17.61
N ASN A 140 12.34 6.56 17.40
CA ASN A 140 12.45 7.28 16.13
C ASN A 140 11.67 6.67 14.95
N VAL A 141 10.69 5.80 15.22
CA VAL A 141 9.83 5.19 14.20
C VAL A 141 8.38 5.33 14.62
N GLN A 142 7.56 5.93 13.76
CA GLN A 142 6.13 6.06 13.94
C GLN A 142 5.41 4.86 13.31
N ILE A 143 4.86 4.00 14.18
CA ILE A 143 4.07 2.85 13.77
C ILE A 143 2.60 3.24 13.69
N ILE A 144 2.03 3.12 12.49
CA ILE A 144 0.63 3.40 12.20
C ILE A 144 -0.07 2.06 11.97
N SER A 145 -0.65 1.52 13.04
CA SER A 145 -1.31 0.21 12.99
C SER A 145 -2.79 0.32 12.62
N VAL A 146 -3.19 -0.31 11.53
CA VAL A 146 -4.55 -0.21 10.96
C VAL A 146 -5.25 -1.56 10.96
N ALA A 147 -6.57 -1.56 11.10
CA ALA A 147 -7.41 -2.75 10.98
C ALA A 147 -8.39 -2.68 9.80
N ARG A 148 -8.67 -1.48 9.29
CA ARG A 148 -9.58 -1.26 8.17
C ARG A 148 -8.96 -0.37 7.10
N LEU A 149 -9.39 -0.57 5.86
CA LEU A 149 -8.88 0.17 4.71
C LEU A 149 -9.11 1.68 4.80
N HIS A 150 -10.29 2.11 5.29
CA HIS A 150 -10.58 3.55 5.45
C HIS A 150 -9.65 4.22 6.48
N GLU A 151 -9.26 3.50 7.55
CA GLU A 151 -8.27 3.99 8.52
C GLU A 151 -6.95 4.23 7.81
N ALA A 152 -6.47 3.24 7.06
CA ALA A 152 -5.20 3.34 6.34
C ALA A 152 -5.17 4.47 5.31
N LEU A 153 -6.26 4.68 4.57
CA LEU A 153 -6.39 5.79 3.64
C LEU A 153 -6.35 7.14 4.37
N THR A 154 -7.04 7.25 5.51
CA THR A 154 -7.08 8.48 6.30
C THR A 154 -5.70 8.82 6.85
N GLU A 155 -5.05 7.86 7.52
CA GLU A 155 -3.72 8.05 8.11
C GLU A 155 -2.66 8.39 7.05
N ALA A 156 -2.70 7.73 5.88
CA ALA A 156 -1.78 8.03 4.79
C ALA A 156 -1.94 9.45 4.25
N MET A 157 -3.18 9.97 4.20
CA MET A 157 -3.46 11.32 3.72
C MET A 157 -3.09 12.38 4.75
N ASN A 158 -3.38 12.14 6.04
CA ASN A 158 -2.94 13.02 7.12
C ASN A 158 -1.41 13.15 7.13
N LEU A 159 -0.72 12.03 6.98
CA LEU A 159 0.74 12.01 6.93
C LEU A 159 1.31 12.78 5.72
N SER A 160 0.60 12.77 4.59
CA SER A 160 0.97 13.58 3.42
C SER A 160 0.80 15.08 3.69
N GLU A 161 -0.25 15.48 4.40
CA GLU A 161 -0.53 16.88 4.73
C GLU A 161 0.41 17.46 5.79
N GLU A 162 0.79 16.67 6.79
CA GLU A 162 1.71 17.09 7.86
C GLU A 162 3.15 17.33 7.37
N LEU A 163 3.52 16.74 6.24
CA LEU A 163 4.90 16.72 5.72
C LEU A 163 5.06 17.42 4.36
N ALA A 164 3.98 18.00 3.83
CA ALA A 164 3.99 18.84 2.63
C ALA A 164 4.40 20.28 2.95
#